data_AF-A0AAD7IL38-F1
#
_entry.id   AF-A0AAD7IL38-F1
#
_cell.length_a   1.000
_cell.length_b   1.000
_cell.length_c   1.000
_cell.angle_alpha   90.00
_cell.angle_beta   90.00
_cell.angle_gamma   90.00
#
_symmetry.space_group_name_H-M   'P 1'
#
loop_
_entity.id
_entity.type
_entity.pdbx_description
1 polymer ?
#
loop_
_entity_poly.entity_id
_entity_poly.type
_entity_poly.pdbx_seq_one_letter_code
_entity_poly.pdbx_strand_id
1 'polypeptide(L)'
;MSQPSGTPEQLSPDFQKQLVIWAYVCAGSTAVFVWDILNNLRSEYSLLSRRRLSAATVGYFASRIATFVYVLGITFFTSYPLPDCAVAYTAFDAFFPIGVSGTASLFFFRVRAIFHRELLPTIIFGCLWLVVMASSITITVAAGGAIGVGDPTVCVVAVRVSAAFFGLSGIAITVYDTLVFFAISYRLVTNFQPEQRTPGEQIKVLFSGANLPAFSKSLFIDGQMYYMIAVVANIVTTVMDFVPS
;
A
#
# COMPACT_ATOMS: atom_id res chain seq x y z
N MET A 1 10.15 -20.99 15.72
CA MET A 1 8.70 -21.22 15.70
C MET A 1 8.46 -22.45 14.85
N SER A 2 7.98 -23.53 15.47
CA SER A 2 7.82 -24.83 14.85
C SER A 2 6.73 -24.77 13.78
N GLN A 3 7.02 -25.34 12.60
CA GLN A 3 6.06 -25.50 11.51
C GLN A 3 4.82 -26.26 12.01
N PRO A 4 3.60 -25.79 11.72
CA PRO A 4 2.41 -26.59 11.97
C PRO A 4 2.27 -27.63 10.86
N SER A 5 2.83 -28.81 11.10
CA SER A 5 2.54 -30.03 10.33
C SER A 5 1.28 -30.69 10.91
N GLY A 6 0.11 -30.12 10.63
CA GLY A 6 -1.16 -30.66 11.12
C GLY A 6 -2.28 -30.59 10.09
N THR A 7 -3.21 -31.54 10.13
CA THR A 7 -4.47 -31.53 9.37
C THR A 7 -5.30 -30.28 9.76
N PRO A 8 -6.32 -29.85 9.00
CA PRO A 8 -7.03 -28.61 9.31
C PRO A 8 -7.73 -28.68 10.68
N GLU A 9 -8.04 -29.89 11.15
CA GLU A 9 -8.57 -30.20 12.49
C GLU A 9 -7.56 -29.99 13.63
N GLN A 10 -6.26 -29.86 13.33
CA GLN A 10 -5.19 -29.60 14.31
C GLN A 10 -4.73 -28.13 14.36
N LEU A 11 -5.27 -27.26 13.49
CA LEU A 11 -5.01 -25.82 13.57
C LEU A 11 -5.81 -25.23 14.74
N SER A 12 -5.16 -24.39 15.55
CA SER A 12 -5.83 -23.64 16.61
C SER A 12 -7.10 -22.95 16.06
N PRO A 13 -8.24 -23.00 16.76
CA PRO A 13 -9.48 -22.35 16.33
C PRO A 13 -9.29 -20.84 16.10
N ASP A 14 -8.33 -20.22 16.78
CA ASP A 14 -8.03 -18.80 16.58
C ASP A 14 -7.26 -18.54 15.28
N PHE A 15 -6.38 -19.46 14.88
CA PHE A 15 -5.68 -19.38 13.59
C PHE A 15 -6.65 -19.57 12.41
N GLN A 16 -7.62 -20.48 12.54
CA GLN A 16 -8.66 -20.66 11.52
C GLN A 16 -9.50 -19.38 11.34
N LYS A 17 -9.90 -18.73 12.45
CA LYS A 17 -10.62 -17.45 12.38
C LYS A 17 -9.79 -16.37 11.71
N GLN A 18 -8.51 -16.24 12.07
CA GLN A 18 -7.60 -15.27 11.46
C GLN A 18 -7.48 -15.48 9.95
N LEU A 19 -7.37 -16.73 9.49
CA LEU A 19 -7.27 -17.03 8.08
C LEU A 19 -8.53 -16.65 7.30
N VAL A 20 -9.71 -16.91 7.88
CA VAL A 20 -10.99 -16.52 7.28
C VAL A 20 -11.12 -15.00 7.21
N ILE A 21 -10.76 -14.29 8.28
CA ILE A 21 -10.74 -12.82 8.31
C ILE A 21 -9.81 -12.29 7.22
N TRP A 22 -8.61 -12.84 7.11
CA TRP A 22 -7.64 -12.47 6.09
C TRP A 22 -8.18 -12.67 4.67
N ALA A 23 -8.79 -13.83 4.39
CA ALA A 23 -9.41 -14.12 3.10
C ALA A 23 -10.48 -13.07 2.72
N TYR A 24 -11.35 -12.69 3.66
CA TYR A 24 -12.35 -11.65 3.43
C TYR A 24 -11.73 -10.27 3.18
N VAL A 25 -10.68 -9.92 3.91
CA VAL A 25 -9.95 -8.67 3.69
C VAL A 25 -9.34 -8.66 2.29
N CYS A 26 -8.65 -9.73 1.87
CA CYS A 26 -8.07 -9.83 0.54
C CYS A 26 -9.13 -9.77 -0.57
N ALA A 27 -10.24 -10.48 -0.43
CA ALA A 27 -11.35 -10.44 -1.38
C ALA A 27 -11.97 -9.03 -1.47
N GLY A 28 -12.17 -8.37 -0.32
CA GLY A 28 -12.67 -7.00 -0.26
C GLY A 28 -11.71 -6.00 -0.91
N SER A 29 -10.41 -6.09 -0.60
CA SER A 29 -9.36 -5.27 -1.23
C SER A 29 -9.32 -5.46 -2.74
N THR A 30 -9.41 -6.70 -3.23
CA THR A 30 -9.52 -7.00 -4.67
C THR A 30 -10.73 -6.34 -5.29
N ALA A 31 -11.91 -6.49 -4.67
CA ALA A 31 -13.14 -5.91 -5.19
C ALA A 31 -13.06 -4.38 -5.28
N VAL A 32 -12.54 -3.73 -4.23
CA VAL A 32 -12.30 -2.27 -4.22
C VAL A 32 -11.30 -1.87 -5.30
N PHE A 33 -10.23 -2.64 -5.50
CA PHE A 33 -9.23 -2.35 -6.52
C PHE A 33 -9.80 -2.50 -7.95
N VAL A 34 -10.57 -3.56 -8.20
CA VAL A 34 -11.30 -3.74 -9.48
C VAL A 34 -12.26 -2.58 -9.71
N TRP A 35 -13.01 -2.19 -8.68
CA TRP A 35 -13.92 -1.05 -8.74
C TRP A 35 -13.19 0.26 -9.07
N ASP A 36 -12.03 0.50 -8.46
CA ASP A 36 -11.19 1.68 -8.73
C ASP A 36 -10.63 1.69 -10.16
N ILE A 37 -10.24 0.53 -10.70
CA ILE A 37 -9.85 0.39 -12.13
C ILE A 37 -11.03 0.76 -13.03
N LEU A 38 -12.21 0.17 -12.80
CA LEU A 38 -13.37 0.38 -13.67
C LEU A 38 -13.81 1.85 -13.69
N ASN A 39 -13.83 2.51 -12.54
CA ASN A 39 -14.21 3.93 -12.45
C ASN A 39 -13.19 4.86 -13.13
N ASN A 40 -11.89 4.54 -13.02
CA ASN A 40 -10.84 5.39 -13.57
C ASN A 40 -10.44 5.03 -15.01
N LEU A 41 -10.93 3.91 -15.56
CA LEU A 41 -10.54 3.37 -16.87
C LEU A 41 -10.63 4.40 -18.00
N ARG A 42 -11.71 5.19 -18.03
CA ARG A 42 -11.90 6.23 -19.05
C ARG A 42 -10.85 7.34 -18.95
N SER A 43 -10.52 7.75 -17.72
CA SER A 43 -9.50 8.77 -17.45
C SER A 43 -8.11 8.23 -17.80
N GLU A 44 -7.80 7.00 -17.40
CA GLU A 44 -6.53 6.32 -17.68
C GLU A 44 -6.31 6.10 -19.18
N TYR A 45 -7.35 5.69 -19.92
CA TYR A 45 -7.29 5.58 -21.38
C TYR A 45 -7.06 6.94 -22.06
N SER A 46 -7.63 8.03 -21.52
CA SER A 46 -7.38 9.38 -22.02
C SER A 46 -5.93 9.82 -21.81
N LEU A 47 -5.30 9.40 -20.71
CA LEU A 47 -3.90 9.68 -20.40
C LEU A 47 -2.95 8.97 -21.37
N LEU A 48 -3.24 7.71 -21.72
CA LEU A 48 -2.47 6.94 -22.70
C LEU A 48 -2.62 7.47 -24.13
N SER A 49 -3.82 7.94 -24.49
CA SER A 49 -4.11 8.40 -25.85
C SER A 49 -3.67 9.85 -26.13
N ARG A 50 -3.53 10.71 -25.11
CA ARG A 50 -3.28 12.15 -25.30
C ARG A 50 -1.91 12.67 -24.86
N ARG A 51 -1.14 11.95 -24.04
CA ARG A 51 0.16 12.45 -23.52
C ARG A 51 1.35 11.70 -24.12
N ARG A 52 2.48 12.40 -24.29
CA ARG A 52 3.79 11.76 -24.44
C ARG A 52 4.06 10.93 -23.18
N LEU A 53 4.36 9.64 -23.35
CA LEU A 53 4.61 8.72 -22.26
C LEU A 53 5.79 9.23 -21.42
N SER A 54 5.50 9.75 -20.22
CA SER A 54 6.51 10.13 -19.24
C SER A 54 6.92 8.89 -18.43
N ALA A 55 8.15 8.88 -17.91
CA ALA A 55 8.62 7.81 -17.02
C ALA A 55 7.68 7.60 -15.82
N ALA A 56 7.08 8.67 -15.28
CA ALA A 56 6.08 8.58 -14.22
C ALA A 56 4.78 7.90 -14.67
N THR A 57 4.38 8.05 -15.94
CA THR A 57 3.20 7.37 -16.50
C THR A 57 3.45 5.88 -16.66
N VAL A 58 4.64 5.49 -17.13
CA VAL A 58 5.04 4.09 -17.23
C VAL A 58 5.10 3.44 -15.84
N GLY A 59 5.74 4.12 -14.89
CA GLY A 59 5.81 3.67 -13.49
C GLY A 59 4.43 3.52 -12.84
N TYR A 60 3.49 4.43 -13.14
CA TYR A 60 2.11 4.34 -12.69
C TYR A 60 1.41 3.08 -13.17
N PHE A 61 1.42 2.82 -14.47
CA PHE A 61 0.76 1.62 -15.02
C PHE A 61 1.45 0.34 -14.57
N ALA A 62 2.79 0.30 -14.52
CA ALA A 62 3.52 -0.86 -14.03
C ALA A 62 3.17 -1.17 -12.56
N SER A 63 3.12 -0.15 -11.72
CA SER A 63 2.72 -0.28 -10.31
C SER A 63 1.26 -0.76 -10.16
N ARG A 64 0.31 -0.17 -10.92
CA ARG A 64 -1.11 -0.56 -10.92
C ARG A 64 -1.28 -2.03 -11.32
N ILE A 65 -0.62 -2.46 -12.40
CA ILE A 65 -0.69 -3.84 -12.89
C ILE A 65 -0.06 -4.81 -11.90
N ALA A 66 1.13 -4.50 -11.38
CA ALA A 66 1.79 -5.36 -10.39
C ALA A 66 0.96 -5.52 -9.11
N THR A 67 0.41 -4.41 -8.59
CA THR A 67 -0.46 -4.43 -7.41
C THR A 67 -1.72 -5.25 -7.67
N PHE A 68 -2.33 -5.12 -8.85
CA PHE A 68 -3.51 -5.90 -9.22
C PHE A 68 -3.22 -7.40 -9.25
N VAL A 69 -2.12 -7.81 -9.91
CA VAL A 69 -1.70 -9.21 -10.00
C VAL A 69 -1.41 -9.78 -8.60
N TYR A 70 -0.74 -9.02 -7.74
CA TYR A 70 -0.47 -9.42 -6.36
C TYR A 70 -1.76 -9.63 -5.55
N VAL A 71 -2.66 -8.64 -5.54
CA VAL A 71 -3.90 -8.66 -4.74
C VAL A 71 -4.87 -9.74 -5.22
N LEU A 72 -4.98 -9.94 -6.54
CA LEU A 72 -5.72 -11.08 -7.11
C LEU A 72 -5.09 -12.41 -6.70
N GLY A 73 -3.77 -12.53 -6.83
CA GLY A 73 -3.02 -13.74 -6.51
C GLY A 73 -3.21 -14.19 -5.07
N ILE A 74 -3.10 -13.26 -4.12
CA ILE A 74 -3.38 -13.52 -2.70
C ILE A 74 -4.84 -13.91 -2.47
N THR A 75 -5.79 -13.30 -3.18
CA THR A 75 -7.21 -13.67 -3.08
C THR A 75 -7.44 -15.10 -3.54
N PHE A 76 -6.89 -15.50 -4.68
CA PHE A 76 -6.95 -16.89 -5.16
C PHE A 76 -6.31 -17.86 -4.16
N PHE A 77 -5.16 -17.49 -3.60
CA PHE A 77 -4.46 -18.28 -2.60
C PHE A 77 -5.29 -18.55 -1.34
N THR A 78 -6.07 -17.56 -0.90
CA THR A 78 -6.92 -17.68 0.31
C THR A 78 -8.28 -18.32 0.04
N SER A 79 -8.76 -18.31 -1.20
CA SER A 79 -10.15 -18.67 -1.54
C SER A 79 -10.28 -19.97 -2.33
N TYR A 80 -9.22 -20.46 -2.97
CA TYR A 80 -9.26 -21.64 -3.84
C TYR A 80 -8.12 -22.63 -3.51
N PRO A 81 -8.40 -23.94 -3.45
CA PRO A 81 -7.35 -24.95 -3.28
C PRO A 81 -6.44 -25.00 -4.50
N LEU A 82 -5.21 -24.55 -4.36
CA LEU A 82 -4.21 -24.56 -5.43
C LEU A 82 -3.42 -25.88 -5.40
N PRO A 83 -3.14 -26.50 -6.56
CA PRO A 83 -2.39 -27.74 -6.64
C PRO A 83 -0.91 -27.58 -6.22
N ASP A 84 -0.32 -26.40 -6.42
CA ASP A 84 1.03 -26.05 -5.96
C ASP A 84 1.05 -24.66 -5.32
N CYS A 85 0.86 -24.63 -4.00
CA CYS A 85 0.85 -23.41 -3.21
C CYS A 85 2.17 -22.64 -3.30
N ALA A 86 3.31 -23.35 -3.39
CA ALA A 86 4.62 -22.73 -3.33
C ALA A 86 4.90 -21.94 -4.62
N VAL A 87 4.69 -22.57 -5.78
CA VAL A 87 4.89 -21.92 -7.08
C VAL A 87 3.93 -20.75 -7.28
N ALA A 88 2.65 -20.94 -6.95
CA ALA A 88 1.65 -19.89 -7.07
C ALA A 88 1.98 -18.70 -6.18
N TYR A 89 2.32 -18.94 -4.90
CA TYR A 89 2.67 -17.87 -3.98
C TYR A 89 3.90 -17.10 -4.46
N THR A 90 5.00 -17.78 -4.80
CA THR A 90 6.21 -17.11 -5.28
C THR A 90 5.97 -16.31 -6.56
N ALA A 91 5.13 -16.81 -7.48
CA ALA A 91 4.79 -16.10 -8.71
C ALA A 91 4.06 -14.79 -8.44
N PHE A 92 3.07 -14.78 -7.54
CA PHE A 92 2.30 -13.58 -7.21
C PHE A 92 3.06 -12.62 -6.29
N ASP A 93 3.79 -13.15 -5.30
CA ASP A 93 4.56 -12.37 -4.33
C ASP A 93 5.70 -11.58 -5.00
N ALA A 94 6.26 -12.07 -6.12
CA ALA A 94 7.23 -11.32 -6.92
C ALA A 94 6.72 -9.96 -7.43
N PHE A 95 5.40 -9.77 -7.55
CA PHE A 95 4.79 -8.50 -7.97
C PHE A 95 4.63 -7.50 -6.82
N PHE A 96 4.68 -7.94 -5.56
CA PHE A 96 4.61 -7.07 -4.38
C PHE A 96 5.66 -5.95 -4.39
N PRO A 97 6.97 -6.22 -4.53
CA PRO A 97 7.98 -5.17 -4.49
C PRO A 97 7.87 -4.22 -5.68
N ILE A 98 7.40 -4.70 -6.83
CA ILE A 98 7.17 -3.87 -8.02
C ILE A 98 6.01 -2.89 -7.76
N GLY A 99 4.89 -3.38 -7.22
CA GLY A 99 3.73 -2.58 -6.87
C GLY A 99 4.04 -1.52 -5.82
N VAL A 100 4.66 -1.93 -4.72
CA VAL A 100 5.01 -1.05 -3.58
C VAL A 100 6.08 -0.02 -3.96
N SER A 101 7.21 -0.47 -4.51
CA SER A 101 8.30 0.44 -4.89
C SER A 101 7.89 1.39 -6.01
N GLY A 102 7.06 0.90 -6.94
CA GLY A 102 6.45 1.70 -8.00
C GLY A 102 5.54 2.79 -7.43
N THR A 103 4.63 2.45 -6.53
CA THR A 103 3.75 3.42 -5.86
C THR A 103 4.55 4.47 -5.10
N ALA A 104 5.53 4.02 -4.32
CA ALA A 104 6.41 4.89 -3.55
C ALA A 104 7.22 5.83 -4.45
N SER A 105 7.69 5.36 -5.61
CA SER A 105 8.40 6.22 -6.58
C SER A 105 7.51 7.34 -7.13
N LEU A 106 6.21 7.09 -7.33
CA LEU A 106 5.26 8.09 -7.80
C LEU A 106 5.00 9.15 -6.74
N PHE A 107 4.89 8.73 -5.48
CA PHE A 107 4.81 9.63 -4.34
C PHE A 107 6.07 10.49 -4.20
N PHE A 108 7.25 9.89 -4.35
CA PHE A 108 8.50 10.62 -4.40
C PHE A 108 8.51 11.67 -5.53
N PHE A 109 8.08 11.31 -6.75
CA PHE A 109 8.01 12.26 -7.85
C PHE A 109 7.03 13.41 -7.57
N ARG A 110 5.89 13.14 -6.92
CA ARG A 110 4.95 14.19 -6.49
C ARG A 110 5.59 15.13 -5.47
N VAL A 111 6.26 14.59 -4.46
CA VAL A 111 7.01 15.38 -3.47
C VAL A 111 8.08 16.22 -4.18
N ARG A 112 8.92 15.62 -5.03
CA ARG A 112 9.95 16.34 -5.78
C ARG A 112 9.37 17.46 -6.65
N ALA A 113 8.23 17.24 -7.29
CA ALA A 113 7.57 18.27 -8.10
C ALA A 113 7.04 19.44 -7.24
N ILE A 114 6.51 19.15 -6.05
CA ILE A 114 5.97 20.15 -5.12
C ILE A 114 7.09 20.95 -4.43
N PHE A 115 8.17 20.27 -4.05
CA PHE A 115 9.34 20.84 -3.37
C PHE A 115 10.46 21.18 -4.35
N HIS A 116 10.16 21.48 -5.62
CA HIS A 116 11.14 21.68 -6.70
C HIS A 116 12.29 22.64 -6.35
N ARG A 117 12.11 23.56 -5.40
CA ARG A 117 13.14 24.52 -4.96
C ARG A 117 14.00 24.04 -3.78
N GLU A 118 13.61 22.97 -3.07
CA GLU A 118 14.24 22.51 -1.84
C GLU A 118 14.96 21.17 -2.06
N LEU A 119 16.29 21.18 -1.94
CA LEU A 119 17.12 19.99 -2.15
C LEU A 119 16.97 18.98 -1.00
N LEU A 120 16.83 19.46 0.24
CA LEU A 120 16.81 18.63 1.44
C LEU A 120 15.62 17.65 1.47
N PRO A 121 14.35 18.08 1.28
CA PRO A 121 13.22 17.15 1.22
C PRO A 121 13.38 16.12 0.10
N THR A 122 13.89 16.55 -1.06
CA THR A 122 14.11 15.64 -2.20
C THR A 122 15.12 14.53 -1.86
N ILE A 123 16.21 14.84 -1.15
CA ILE A 123 17.17 13.82 -0.73
C ILE A 123 16.55 12.89 0.32
N ILE A 124 15.89 13.44 1.35
CA ILE A 124 15.29 12.65 2.44
C ILE A 124 14.26 11.66 1.88
N PHE A 125 13.30 12.13 1.08
CA PHE A 125 12.27 11.27 0.51
C PHE A 125 12.82 10.27 -0.51
N GLY A 126 13.93 10.61 -1.19
CA GLY A 126 14.65 9.67 -2.05
C GLY A 126 15.30 8.54 -1.25
N CYS A 127 15.96 8.85 -0.12
CA CYS A 127 16.51 7.84 0.78
C CYS A 127 15.42 6.96 1.39
N LEU A 128 14.31 7.55 1.84
CA LEU A 128 13.21 6.76 2.40
C LEU A 128 12.56 5.85 1.34
N TRP A 129 12.47 6.29 0.08
CA TRP A 129 12.02 5.43 -1.01
C TRP A 129 12.93 4.20 -1.20
N LEU A 130 14.26 4.37 -1.10
CA LEU A 130 15.18 3.23 -1.15
C LEU A 130 14.99 2.26 0.03
N VAL A 131 14.68 2.79 1.21
CA VAL A 131 14.33 1.96 2.38
C VAL A 131 13.07 1.16 2.10
N VAL A 132 12.01 1.77 1.57
CA VAL A 132 10.77 1.08 1.19
C VAL A 132 11.03 -0.01 0.15
N MET A 133 11.85 0.28 -0.86
CA MET A 133 12.23 -0.70 -1.87
C MET A 133 12.94 -1.90 -1.24
N ALA A 134 13.94 -1.66 -0.37
CA ALA A 134 14.65 -2.71 0.35
C ALA A 134 13.72 -3.52 1.28
N SER A 135 12.83 -2.85 2.01
CA SER A 135 11.84 -3.49 2.88
C SER A 135 10.89 -4.38 2.10
N SER A 136 10.37 -3.92 0.97
CA SER A 136 9.45 -4.70 0.14
C SER A 136 10.11 -5.95 -0.46
N ILE A 137 11.37 -5.86 -0.91
CA ILE A 137 12.14 -7.01 -1.38
C ILE A 137 12.41 -7.98 -0.23
N THR A 138 12.75 -7.44 0.95
CA THR A 138 13.01 -8.25 2.14
C THR A 138 11.78 -9.06 2.54
N ILE A 139 10.58 -8.47 2.48
CA ILE A 139 9.30 -9.16 2.74
C ILE A 139 9.14 -10.36 1.81
N THR A 140 9.31 -10.18 0.50
CA THR A 140 9.16 -11.25 -0.50
C THR A 140 10.21 -12.36 -0.34
N VAL A 141 11.46 -12.00 -0.05
CA VAL A 141 12.51 -12.99 0.20
C VAL A 141 12.28 -13.73 1.53
N ALA A 142 11.81 -13.02 2.56
CA ALA A 142 11.52 -13.57 3.88
C ALA A 142 10.31 -14.50 3.91
N ALA A 143 9.32 -14.27 3.04
CA ALA A 143 8.09 -15.05 2.98
C ALA A 143 8.32 -16.51 2.57
N GLY A 144 9.47 -16.85 1.98
CA GLY A 144 10.00 -18.22 1.97
C GLY A 144 9.17 -19.30 1.26
N GLY A 145 8.05 -18.93 0.64
CA GLY A 145 7.11 -19.83 -0.02
C GLY A 145 5.83 -20.08 0.80
N ALA A 146 5.01 -20.98 0.29
CA ALA A 146 3.77 -21.39 0.95
C ALA A 146 3.67 -22.92 1.01
N ILE A 147 2.97 -23.41 2.03
CA ILE A 147 2.68 -24.83 2.23
C ILE A 147 1.18 -25.07 2.15
N GLY A 148 0.78 -26.19 1.53
CA GLY A 148 -0.59 -26.66 1.57
C GLY A 148 -0.86 -27.37 2.89
N VAL A 149 -1.93 -26.98 3.56
CA VAL A 149 -2.36 -27.54 4.86
C VAL A 149 -3.78 -28.08 4.72
N GLY A 150 -3.96 -29.35 5.05
CA GLY A 150 -5.27 -30.00 5.19
C GLY A 150 -5.96 -30.50 3.91
N ASP A 151 -7.22 -30.94 4.08
CA ASP A 151 -8.11 -31.46 3.03
C ASP A 151 -9.54 -30.87 3.20
N PRO A 152 -10.03 -30.03 2.27
CA PRO A 152 -9.34 -29.56 1.06
C PRO A 152 -8.11 -28.70 1.39
N THR A 153 -7.11 -28.74 0.52
CA THR A 153 -5.80 -28.09 0.74
C THR A 153 -5.93 -26.56 0.77
N VAL A 154 -5.61 -25.99 1.93
CA VAL A 154 -5.57 -24.54 2.13
C VAL A 154 -4.11 -24.10 2.16
N CYS A 155 -3.76 -23.08 1.37
CA CYS A 155 -2.40 -22.61 1.33
C CYS A 155 -2.09 -21.63 2.48
N VAL A 156 -0.96 -21.81 3.14
CA VAL A 156 -0.49 -20.95 4.25
C VAL A 156 0.92 -20.47 3.95
N VAL A 157 1.20 -19.18 4.17
CA VAL A 157 2.52 -18.58 3.94
C VAL A 157 3.51 -19.06 5.01
N ALA A 158 4.68 -19.52 4.58
CA ALA A 158 5.72 -20.03 5.46
C ALA A 158 6.80 -18.95 5.70
N VAL A 159 6.53 -18.01 6.61
CA VAL A 159 7.48 -16.94 6.93
C VAL A 159 8.76 -17.52 7.53
N ARG A 160 9.90 -17.32 6.86
CA ARG A 160 11.22 -17.87 7.24
C ARG A 160 12.02 -16.96 8.18
N VAL A 161 11.53 -15.75 8.43
CA VAL A 161 12.19 -14.73 9.25
C VAL A 161 11.36 -14.46 10.50
N SER A 162 11.96 -13.92 11.56
CA SER A 162 11.21 -13.59 12.77
C SER A 162 10.11 -12.55 12.49
N ALA A 163 8.97 -12.71 13.15
CA ALA A 163 7.81 -11.81 13.02
C ALA A 163 8.18 -10.33 13.23
N ALA A 164 9.19 -10.06 14.08
CA ALA A 164 9.70 -8.71 14.33
C ALA A 164 10.30 -8.05 13.07
N PHE A 165 11.08 -8.79 12.26
CA PHE A 165 11.69 -8.25 11.04
C PHE A 165 10.65 -8.03 9.92
N PHE A 166 9.66 -8.93 9.83
CA PHE A 166 8.55 -8.78 8.91
C PHE A 166 7.71 -7.54 9.27
N GLY A 167 7.33 -7.40 10.54
CA GLY A 167 6.58 -6.24 11.03
C GLY A 167 7.35 -4.92 10.88
N LEU A 168 8.67 -4.91 11.11
CA LEU A 168 9.50 -3.71 10.92
C LEU A 168 9.50 -3.23 9.46
N SER A 169 9.50 -4.17 8.51
CA SER A 169 9.44 -3.87 7.08
C SER A 169 8.09 -3.25 6.70
N GLY A 170 6.98 -3.77 7.27
CA GLY A 170 5.66 -3.15 7.12
C GLY A 170 5.59 -1.74 7.70
N ILE A 171 6.12 -1.53 8.91
CA ILE A 171 6.18 -0.22 9.56
C ILE A 171 6.95 0.79 8.68
N ALA A 172 8.07 0.39 8.09
CA ALA A 172 8.85 1.28 7.24
C ALA A 172 8.05 1.81 6.03
N ILE A 173 7.24 0.95 5.41
CA ILE A 173 6.33 1.31 4.30
C ILE A 173 5.27 2.30 4.80
N THR A 174 4.62 1.99 5.92
CA THR A 174 3.56 2.84 6.50
C THR A 174 4.08 4.21 6.93
N VAL A 175 5.27 4.27 7.53
CA VAL A 175 5.92 5.53 7.91
C VAL A 175 6.22 6.38 6.68
N TYR A 176 6.73 5.77 5.61
CA TYR A 176 6.97 6.49 4.36
C TYR A 176 5.70 7.12 3.79
N ASP A 177 4.63 6.34 3.64
CA ASP A 177 3.37 6.82 3.08
C ASP A 177 2.76 7.94 3.93
N THR A 178 2.87 7.81 5.25
CA THR A 178 2.42 8.82 6.21
C THR A 178 3.21 10.13 6.07
N LEU A 179 4.54 10.05 6.02
CA LEU A 179 5.42 11.22 5.85
C LEU A 179 5.18 11.93 4.52
N VAL A 180 5.04 11.17 3.43
CA VAL A 180 4.69 11.71 2.10
C VAL A 180 3.36 12.44 2.17
N PHE A 181 2.33 11.80 2.77
CA PHE A 181 1.01 12.40 2.90
C PHE A 181 1.06 13.73 3.65
N PHE A 182 1.74 13.77 4.80
CA PHE A 182 1.90 15.00 5.56
C PHE A 182 2.68 16.06 4.78
N ALA A 183 3.75 15.70 4.08
CA ALA A 183 4.55 16.63 3.30
C ALA A 183 3.76 17.25 2.14
N ILE A 184 3.05 16.43 1.36
CA ILE A 184 2.20 16.90 0.25
C ILE A 184 1.08 17.78 0.81
N SER A 185 0.40 17.33 1.86
CA SER A 185 -0.70 18.06 2.48
C SER A 185 -0.26 19.41 3.04
N TYR A 186 0.85 19.45 3.78
CA TYR A 186 1.42 20.67 4.32
C TYR A 186 1.76 21.68 3.20
N ARG A 187 2.39 21.22 2.12
CA ARG A 187 2.72 22.12 1.00
C ARG A 187 1.49 22.61 0.25
N LEU A 188 0.46 21.78 0.15
CA LEU A 188 -0.80 22.16 -0.45
C LEU A 188 -1.47 23.28 0.37
N VAL A 189 -1.55 23.14 1.70
CA VAL A 189 -2.08 24.20 2.60
C VAL A 189 -1.27 25.49 2.46
N THR A 190 0.06 25.40 2.54
CA THR A 190 0.92 26.59 2.51
C THR A 190 0.89 27.32 1.17
N ASN A 191 0.74 26.61 0.04
CA ASN A 191 0.63 27.23 -1.27
C ASN A 191 -0.74 27.88 -1.52
N PHE A 192 -1.79 27.45 -0.84
CA PHE A 192 -3.15 28.00 -1.01
C PHE A 192 -3.51 29.13 -0.04
N GLN A 193 -2.67 29.45 0.96
CA GLN A 193 -2.97 30.50 1.92
C GLN A 193 -2.03 31.70 1.79
N PRO A 194 -2.56 32.94 1.82
CA PRO A 194 -1.73 34.14 1.89
C PRO A 194 -0.87 34.12 3.16
N GLU A 195 0.34 34.62 3.01
CA GLU A 195 1.59 34.48 3.78
C GLU A 195 1.56 34.86 5.29
N GLN A 196 0.39 35.03 5.92
CA GLN A 196 0.26 35.68 7.24
C GLN A 196 -0.23 34.79 8.41
N ARG A 197 -0.26 33.45 8.29
CA ARG A 197 -0.73 32.58 9.39
C ARG A 197 0.36 31.79 10.10
N THR A 198 0.19 31.66 11.41
CA THR A 198 1.09 30.90 12.29
C THR A 198 1.03 29.39 12.02
N PRO A 199 2.11 28.63 12.30
CA PRO A 199 2.16 27.18 12.04
C PRO A 199 1.01 26.39 12.68
N GLY A 200 0.58 26.80 13.89
CA GLY A 200 -0.53 26.15 14.60
C GLY A 200 -1.89 26.34 13.90
N GLU A 201 -2.12 27.50 13.28
CA GLU A 201 -3.34 27.74 12.51
C GLU A 201 -3.36 26.95 11.20
N GLN A 202 -2.20 26.77 10.56
CA GLN A 202 -2.08 25.93 9.36
C GLN A 202 -2.44 24.47 9.66
N ILE A 203 -2.02 23.93 10.81
CA ILE A 203 -2.37 22.58 11.28
C ILE A 203 -3.87 22.49 11.61
N LYS A 204 -4.44 23.52 12.23
CA LYS A 204 -5.88 23.55 12.53
C LYS A 204 -6.73 23.57 11.25
N VAL A 205 -6.30 24.29 10.21
CA VAL A 205 -6.95 24.27 8.89
C VAL A 205 -6.80 22.90 8.22
N LEU A 206 -5.64 22.26 8.34
CA LEU A 206 -5.38 20.93 7.81
C LEU A 206 -6.39 19.88 8.34
N PHE A 207 -6.69 19.93 9.64
CA PHE A 207 -7.65 18.99 10.25
C PHE A 207 -9.12 19.43 10.17
N SER A 208 -9.38 20.74 10.22
CA SER A 208 -10.76 21.24 10.33
C SER A 208 -11.36 21.71 9.00
N GLY A 209 -10.55 21.96 7.96
CA GLY A 209 -10.98 22.60 6.71
C GLY A 209 -11.60 23.99 6.91
N ALA A 210 -11.46 24.58 8.10
CA ALA A 210 -12.09 25.84 8.48
C ALA A 210 -11.37 27.01 7.81
N ASN A 211 -12.14 27.95 7.24
CA ASN A 211 -11.67 29.19 6.60
C ASN A 211 -10.98 29.07 5.23
N LEU A 212 -11.29 28.03 4.44
CA LEU A 212 -10.94 27.97 3.01
C LEU A 212 -12.10 28.53 2.15
N PRO A 213 -11.82 29.33 1.09
CA PRO A 213 -12.85 29.76 0.15
C PRO A 213 -13.53 28.53 -0.48
N ALA A 214 -14.86 28.57 -0.64
CA ALA A 214 -15.70 27.39 -0.92
C ALA A 214 -15.19 26.48 -2.06
N PHE A 215 -14.62 27.08 -3.11
CA PHE A 215 -14.04 26.36 -4.24
C PHE A 215 -12.73 25.63 -3.88
N SER A 216 -11.81 26.31 -3.20
CA SER A 216 -10.57 25.70 -2.70
C SER A 216 -10.87 24.68 -1.61
N LYS A 217 -11.87 24.94 -0.76
CA LYS A 217 -12.34 24.00 0.26
C LYS A 217 -12.84 22.69 -0.36
N SER A 218 -13.66 22.76 -1.42
CA SER A 218 -14.16 21.55 -2.09
C SER A 218 -13.04 20.76 -2.78
N LEU A 219 -12.12 21.45 -3.47
CA LEU A 219 -10.99 20.82 -4.14
C LEU A 219 -9.97 20.23 -3.16
N PHE A 220 -9.74 20.91 -2.03
CA PHE A 220 -8.86 20.49 -0.96
C PHE A 220 -9.44 19.30 -0.18
N ILE A 221 -10.76 19.30 0.08
CA ILE A 221 -11.46 18.17 0.71
C ILE A 221 -11.44 16.93 -0.21
N ASP A 222 -11.78 17.06 -1.49
CA ASP A 222 -11.75 15.91 -2.42
C ASP A 222 -10.33 15.38 -2.64
N GLY A 223 -9.34 16.28 -2.75
CA GLY A 223 -7.94 15.91 -2.90
C GLY A 223 -7.36 15.25 -1.65
N GLN A 224 -7.69 15.72 -0.44
CA GLN A 224 -7.17 15.17 0.82
C GLN A 224 -7.89 13.90 1.28
N MET A 225 -9.19 13.74 1.01
CA MET A 225 -9.90 12.50 1.34
C MET A 225 -9.23 11.28 0.71
N TYR A 226 -8.79 11.38 -0.55
CA TYR A 226 -8.16 10.26 -1.24
C TYR A 226 -6.87 9.79 -0.55
N TYR A 227 -6.07 10.72 -0.01
CA TYR A 227 -4.86 10.36 0.72
C TYR A 227 -5.12 9.96 2.17
N MET A 228 -6.11 10.56 2.83
CA MET A 228 -6.53 10.16 4.18
C MET A 228 -7.09 8.73 4.18
N ILE A 229 -7.85 8.36 3.15
CA ILE A 229 -8.32 6.99 2.92
C ILE A 229 -7.12 6.04 2.77
N ALA A 230 -6.10 6.41 1.98
CA ALA A 230 -4.90 5.58 1.82
C ALA A 230 -4.12 5.39 3.13
N VAL A 231 -3.99 6.44 3.95
CA VAL A 231 -3.34 6.36 5.27
C VAL A 231 -4.14 5.49 6.23
N VAL A 232 -5.46 5.67 6.30
CA VAL A 232 -6.33 4.83 7.14
C VAL A 232 -6.26 3.37 6.68
N ALA A 233 -6.29 3.11 5.38
CA ALA A 233 -6.16 1.76 4.84
C ALA A 233 -4.82 1.11 5.24
N ASN A 234 -3.71 1.83 5.10
CA ASN A 234 -2.38 1.34 5.50
C ASN A 234 -2.23 1.13 7.02
N ILE A 235 -2.86 1.98 7.84
CA ILE A 235 -2.87 1.79 9.29
C ILE A 235 -3.69 0.55 9.65
N VAL A 236 -4.86 0.35 9.02
CA VAL A 236 -5.70 -0.83 9.26
C VAL A 236 -4.97 -2.11 8.87
N THR A 237 -4.28 -2.15 7.72
CA THR A 237 -3.49 -3.32 7.32
C THR A 237 -2.33 -3.57 8.28
N THR A 238 -1.59 -2.53 8.67
CA THR A 238 -0.52 -2.66 9.66
C THR A 238 -1.05 -3.16 11.01
N VAL A 239 -2.17 -2.64 11.48
CA VAL A 239 -2.78 -3.10 12.73
C VAL A 239 -3.18 -4.56 12.63
N MET A 240 -3.75 -5.00 11.51
CA MET A 240 -4.06 -6.41 11.26
C MET A 240 -2.81 -7.29 11.30
N ASP A 241 -1.68 -6.85 10.77
CA ASP A 241 -0.40 -7.58 10.82
C ASP A 241 0.16 -7.70 12.26
N PHE A 242 -0.23 -6.79 13.15
CA PHE A 242 0.21 -6.74 14.56
C PHE A 242 -0.84 -7.21 15.56
N VAL A 243 -2.05 -7.62 15.14
CA VAL A 243 -3.02 -8.24 16.06
C VAL A 243 -2.39 -9.54 16.57
N PRO A 244 -2.08 -9.64 17.88
CA PRO A 244 -1.37 -10.78 18.41
C PRO A 244 -2.22 -12.04 18.26
N SER A 245 -1.58 -13.09 17.73
CA SER A 245 -1.97 -14.49 17.83
C SER A 245 -2.03 -14.96 19.28
#